data_AF-B6IPW8-F1
#
_entry.id   AF-B6IPW8-F1
#
_cell.length_a   1.000
_cell.length_b   1.000
_cell.length_c   1.000
_cell.angle_alpha   90.00
_cell.angle_beta   90.00
_cell.angle_gamma   90.00
#
_symmetry.space_group_name_H-M   'P 1'
#
loop_
_entity.id
_entity.type
_entity.pdbx_description
1 polymer ?
#
loop_
_entity_poly.entity_id
_entity_poly.type
_entity_poly.pdbx_seq_one_letter_code
_entity_poly.pdbx_strand_id
1 'polypeptide(L)'
;MEGRSDVLFLKLAAKLYREERGIDVFNDFGVLAAGDGDDGGVDGVNRRLSAARQLAEYDLTPAGAKRYRFIGLFDNDEAGRRALKRACNFDPRVVRYEDVFLLHPVMPIAGGSPGSVVEKRAETLNYDFRRLDWEVEDLFSPDFLRAFVADYPNAVVHETTIGGRTHRDLSRDGKTALREFAEKYATLDDVIDLIRLICSLRDYLHLQHNHILPTQGDSG
;
A
#
# COMPACT_ATOMS: atom_id res chain seq x y z
N MET A 1 -5.51 -5.03 -0.41
CA MET A 1 -5.75 -3.62 -0.05
C MET A 1 -7.08 -3.55 0.67
N GLU A 2 -7.22 -2.70 1.67
CA GLU A 2 -8.43 -2.62 2.49
C GLU A 2 -9.63 -2.10 1.69
N GLY A 3 -9.41 -1.04 0.92
CA GLY A 3 -10.45 -0.31 0.22
C GLY A 3 -10.30 -0.31 -1.31
N ARG A 4 -11.40 0.06 -1.97
CA ARG A 4 -11.43 0.31 -3.41
C ARG A 4 -10.72 1.61 -3.78
N SER A 5 -10.79 2.63 -2.93
CA SER A 5 -10.11 3.91 -3.14
C SER A 5 -8.60 3.70 -3.26
N ASP A 6 -8.01 2.89 -2.39
CA ASP A 6 -6.58 2.59 -2.39
C ASP A 6 -6.15 1.97 -3.73
N VAL A 7 -6.93 1.02 -4.23
CA VAL A 7 -6.68 0.37 -5.53
C VAL A 7 -6.81 1.37 -6.67
N LEU A 8 -7.77 2.29 -6.60
CA LEU A 8 -7.94 3.34 -7.60
C LEU A 8 -6.76 4.31 -7.60
N PHE A 9 -6.25 4.70 -6.42
CA PHE A 9 -5.07 5.55 -6.32
C PHE A 9 -3.82 4.88 -6.90
N LEU A 10 -3.59 3.60 -6.60
CA LEU A 10 -2.48 2.85 -7.20
C LEU A 10 -2.64 2.70 -8.72
N LYS A 11 -3.87 2.50 -9.22
CA LYS A 11 -4.14 2.45 -10.67
C LYS A 11 -3.94 3.80 -11.35
N LEU A 12 -4.32 4.90 -10.69
CA LEU A 12 -4.06 6.25 -11.16
C LEU A 12 -2.55 6.51 -11.25
N ALA A 13 -1.81 6.17 -10.20
CA ALA A 13 -0.35 6.29 -10.19
C ALA A 13 0.28 5.48 -11.33
N ALA A 14 -0.10 4.21 -11.49
CA ALA A 14 0.38 3.36 -12.58
C ALA A 14 0.06 3.93 -13.97
N LYS A 15 -1.14 4.49 -14.16
CA LYS A 15 -1.54 5.17 -15.40
C LYS A 15 -0.64 6.37 -15.69
N LEU A 16 -0.50 7.29 -14.74
CA LEU A 16 0.32 8.50 -14.88
C LEU A 16 1.79 8.14 -15.17
N TYR A 17 2.32 7.15 -14.45
CA TYR A 17 3.68 6.65 -14.65
C TYR A 17 3.88 6.08 -16.06
N ARG A 18 2.93 5.28 -16.56
CA ARG A 18 3.00 4.73 -17.91
C ARG A 18 2.91 5.83 -18.97
N GLU A 19 2.05 6.82 -18.78
CA GLU A 19 1.89 7.94 -19.72
C GLU A 19 3.16 8.78 -19.83
N GLU A 20 3.86 9.02 -18.72
CA GLU A 20 5.07 9.85 -18.71
C GLU A 20 6.36 9.07 -19.02
N ARG A 21 6.47 7.81 -18.55
CA ARG A 21 7.71 7.01 -18.63
C ARG A 21 7.64 5.84 -19.60
N GLY A 22 6.46 5.51 -20.12
CA GLY A 22 6.27 4.38 -21.04
C GLY A 22 6.37 3.00 -20.40
N ILE A 23 6.39 2.91 -19.07
CA ILE A 23 6.57 1.67 -18.30
C ILE A 23 5.26 1.27 -17.64
N ASP A 24 4.84 0.02 -17.86
CA ASP A 24 3.69 -0.56 -17.18
C ASP A 24 4.11 -1.29 -15.90
N VAL A 25 3.87 -0.64 -14.76
CA VAL A 25 4.23 -1.18 -13.43
C VAL A 25 3.33 -2.32 -12.95
N PHE A 26 2.22 -2.60 -13.66
CA PHE A 26 1.24 -3.65 -13.38
C PHE A 26 1.25 -4.80 -14.43
N ASN A 27 2.30 -4.91 -15.23
CA ASN A 27 2.41 -5.93 -16.29
C ASN A 27 2.34 -7.39 -15.78
N ASP A 28 3.01 -7.70 -14.67
CA ASP A 28 3.07 -9.02 -14.01
C ASP A 28 2.59 -8.95 -12.54
N PHE A 29 1.99 -7.82 -12.16
CA PHE A 29 1.58 -7.49 -10.79
C PHE A 29 0.17 -6.90 -10.81
N GLY A 30 -0.67 -7.33 -9.87
CA GLY A 30 -2.03 -6.83 -9.73
C GLY A 30 -2.37 -6.45 -8.30
N VAL A 31 -3.21 -5.43 -8.14
CA VAL A 31 -3.76 -5.00 -6.85
C VAL A 31 -5.27 -5.19 -6.82
N LEU A 32 -5.77 -5.74 -5.72
CA LEU A 32 -7.17 -6.06 -5.52
C LEU A 32 -7.66 -5.50 -4.17
N ALA A 33 -8.88 -4.98 -4.20
CA ALA A 33 -9.57 -4.52 -3.00
C ALA A 33 -10.17 -5.73 -2.28
N ALA A 34 -10.12 -5.72 -0.96
CA ALA A 34 -10.63 -6.82 -0.16
C ALA A 34 -12.15 -6.81 0.06
N GLY A 35 -12.84 -5.74 -0.34
CA GLY A 35 -14.30 -5.63 -0.36
C GLY A 35 -14.76 -4.22 -0.69
N ASP A 36 -16.08 -4.03 -0.77
CA ASP A 36 -16.73 -2.71 -0.92
C ASP A 36 -17.51 -2.41 0.38
N GLY A 37 -17.46 -1.16 0.87
CA GLY A 37 -18.22 -0.74 2.05
C GLY A 37 -17.92 -1.57 3.31
N ASP A 38 -18.98 -2.06 3.97
CA ASP A 38 -18.89 -2.86 5.20
C ASP A 38 -18.41 -4.32 4.96
N ASP A 39 -18.35 -4.78 3.71
CA ASP A 39 -17.73 -6.06 3.32
C ASP A 39 -16.21 -5.94 3.10
N GLY A 40 -15.71 -4.69 3.00
CA GLY A 40 -14.31 -4.32 2.90
C GLY A 40 -13.63 -4.10 4.24
N GLY A 41 -12.39 -3.60 4.20
CA GLY A 41 -11.57 -3.39 5.39
C GLY A 41 -10.82 -4.63 5.87
N VAL A 42 -10.20 -4.47 7.02
CA VAL A 42 -9.39 -5.44 7.77
C VAL A 42 -9.85 -6.90 7.68
N ASP A 43 -11.10 -7.18 8.02
CA ASP A 43 -11.62 -8.56 8.08
C ASP A 43 -11.86 -9.14 6.67
N GLY A 44 -12.19 -8.28 5.70
CA GLY A 44 -12.28 -8.64 4.29
C GLY A 44 -10.94 -9.12 3.73
N VAL A 45 -9.85 -8.43 4.09
CA VAL A 45 -8.49 -8.80 3.63
C VAL A 45 -8.12 -10.18 4.19
N ASN A 46 -8.34 -10.42 5.49
CA ASN A 46 -8.02 -11.70 6.12
C ASN A 46 -8.77 -12.85 5.47
N ARG A 47 -10.09 -12.72 5.30
CA ARG A 47 -10.93 -13.75 4.68
C ARG A 47 -10.51 -14.04 3.24
N ARG A 48 -10.33 -12.98 2.43
CA ARG A 48 -9.97 -13.14 1.01
C ARG A 48 -8.54 -13.64 0.82
N LEU A 49 -7.59 -13.23 1.66
CA LEU A 49 -6.22 -13.71 1.58
C LEU A 49 -6.15 -15.21 1.87
N SER A 50 -6.81 -15.69 2.93
CA SER A 50 -6.87 -17.12 3.23
C SER A 50 -7.51 -17.92 2.10
N ALA A 51 -8.58 -17.42 1.48
CA ALA A 51 -9.22 -18.08 0.34
C ALA A 51 -8.32 -18.09 -0.92
N ALA A 52 -7.74 -16.94 -1.28
CA ALA A 52 -6.85 -16.81 -2.44
C ALA A 52 -5.61 -17.70 -2.30
N ARG A 53 -5.04 -17.80 -1.10
CA ARG A 53 -3.90 -18.69 -0.82
C ARG A 53 -4.26 -20.16 -0.99
N GLN A 54 -5.41 -20.59 -0.50
CA GLN A 54 -5.87 -21.96 -0.70
C GLN A 54 -6.05 -22.28 -2.18
N LEU A 55 -6.62 -21.37 -2.97
CA LEU A 55 -6.73 -21.54 -4.41
C LEU A 55 -5.34 -21.62 -5.08
N ALA A 56 -4.41 -20.78 -4.67
CA ALA A 56 -3.03 -20.77 -5.17
C ALA A 56 -2.25 -22.06 -4.87
N GLU A 57 -2.63 -22.82 -3.84
CA GLU A 57 -2.03 -24.13 -3.53
C GLU A 57 -2.39 -25.19 -4.57
N TYR A 58 -3.51 -25.03 -5.27
CA TYR A 58 -3.96 -25.97 -6.31
C TYR A 58 -3.67 -25.49 -7.73
N ASP A 59 -3.36 -24.19 -7.93
CA ASP A 59 -2.94 -23.66 -9.23
C ASP A 59 -1.41 -23.64 -9.35
N LEU A 60 -0.89 -24.82 -9.75
CA LEU A 60 0.53 -25.04 -9.95
C LEU A 60 0.89 -24.98 -11.43
N THR A 61 2.09 -24.48 -11.70
CA THR A 61 2.77 -24.64 -12.99
C THR A 61 3.05 -26.12 -13.27
N PRO A 62 3.34 -26.53 -14.52
CA PRO A 62 3.72 -27.90 -14.84
C PRO A 62 4.94 -28.42 -14.05
N ALA A 63 5.80 -27.51 -13.57
CA ALA A 63 6.96 -27.82 -12.73
C ALA A 63 6.62 -27.95 -11.23
N GLY A 64 5.35 -27.83 -10.85
CA GLY A 64 4.88 -27.92 -9.45
C GLY A 64 5.03 -26.64 -8.62
N ALA A 65 5.52 -25.54 -9.20
CA ALA A 65 5.61 -24.25 -8.51
C ALA A 65 4.26 -23.50 -8.53
N LYS A 66 3.92 -22.77 -7.46
CA LYS A 66 2.71 -21.93 -7.40
C LYS A 66 2.72 -20.88 -8.50
N ARG A 67 1.61 -20.75 -9.23
CA ARG A 67 1.46 -19.76 -10.30
C ARG A 67 1.29 -18.34 -9.75
N TYR A 68 0.60 -18.21 -8.63
CA TYR A 68 0.26 -16.93 -8.03
C TYR A 68 0.73 -16.84 -6.58
N ARG A 69 1.19 -15.65 -6.19
CA ARG A 69 1.48 -15.30 -4.79
C ARG A 69 0.61 -14.11 -4.40
N PHE A 70 0.07 -14.16 -3.18
CA PHE A 70 -0.81 -13.13 -2.64
C PHE A 70 -0.22 -12.60 -1.34
N ILE A 71 -0.30 -11.29 -1.17
CA ILE A 71 0.03 -10.60 0.08
C ILE A 71 -1.12 -9.67 0.48
N GLY A 72 -1.28 -9.46 1.78
CA GLY A 72 -2.17 -8.45 2.36
C GLY A 72 -1.40 -7.16 2.65
N LEU A 73 -2.04 -6.02 2.40
CA LEU A 73 -1.59 -4.72 2.87
C LEU A 73 -2.74 -4.08 3.64
N PHE A 74 -2.42 -3.66 4.86
CA PHE A 74 -3.29 -2.92 5.76
C PHE A 74 -2.79 -1.49 5.89
N ASP A 75 -3.70 -0.56 6.15
CA ASP A 75 -3.32 0.76 6.64
C ASP A 75 -2.68 0.60 8.02
N ASN A 76 -1.83 1.54 8.43
CA ASN A 76 -1.24 1.54 9.75
C ASN A 76 -2.00 2.46 10.68
N ASP A 77 -3.28 2.18 10.83
CA ASP A 77 -4.15 2.76 11.84
C ASP A 77 -4.41 1.74 12.96
N GLU A 78 -5.30 2.06 13.89
CA GLU A 78 -5.66 1.13 14.96
C GLU A 78 -6.32 -0.15 14.41
N ALA A 79 -7.13 -0.06 13.36
CA ALA A 79 -7.81 -1.21 12.77
C ALA A 79 -6.81 -2.15 12.12
N GLY A 80 -5.94 -1.67 11.23
CA GLY A 80 -4.92 -2.44 10.53
C GLY A 80 -3.90 -3.08 11.46
N ARG A 81 -3.45 -2.38 12.52
CA ARG A 81 -2.57 -2.99 13.53
C ARG A 81 -3.23 -4.16 14.25
N ARG A 82 -4.53 -4.06 14.56
CA ARG A 82 -5.31 -5.16 15.13
C ARG A 82 -5.54 -6.28 14.11
N ALA A 83 -5.78 -5.93 12.85
CA ALA A 83 -5.95 -6.83 11.71
C ALA A 83 -4.78 -7.78 11.57
N LEU A 84 -3.58 -7.22 11.51
CA LEU A 84 -2.33 -7.95 11.36
C LEU A 84 -2.18 -8.99 12.48
N LYS A 85 -2.44 -8.58 13.73
CA LYS A 85 -2.38 -9.48 14.89
C LYS A 85 -3.43 -10.60 14.81
N ARG A 86 -4.66 -10.30 14.37
CA ARG A 86 -5.72 -11.29 14.21
C ARG A 86 -5.45 -12.28 13.09
N ALA A 87 -4.92 -11.82 11.95
CA ALA A 87 -4.60 -12.64 10.79
C ALA A 87 -3.71 -13.83 11.18
N CYS A 88 -2.61 -13.53 11.88
CA CYS A 88 -1.64 -14.54 12.32
C CYS A 88 -2.17 -15.47 13.42
N ASN A 89 -3.13 -15.00 14.23
CA ASN A 89 -3.77 -15.84 15.24
C ASN A 89 -4.82 -16.79 14.62
N PHE A 90 -5.50 -16.36 13.56
CA PHE A 90 -6.54 -17.14 12.89
C PHE A 90 -5.96 -18.22 11.97
N ASP A 91 -4.94 -17.87 11.17
CA ASP A 91 -4.20 -18.82 10.34
C ASP A 91 -2.69 -18.71 10.67
N PRO A 92 -2.11 -19.66 11.42
CA PRO A 92 -0.71 -19.61 11.82
C PRO A 92 0.27 -19.75 10.65
N ARG A 93 -0.21 -20.06 9.44
CA ARG A 93 0.59 -20.05 8.20
C ARG A 93 0.75 -18.65 7.60
N VAL A 94 0.02 -17.66 8.12
CA VAL A 94 0.13 -16.25 7.72
C VAL A 94 1.21 -15.59 8.57
N VAL A 95 2.29 -15.17 7.93
CA VAL A 95 3.47 -14.59 8.58
C VAL A 95 3.51 -13.08 8.36
N ARG A 96 3.72 -12.33 9.45
CA ARG A 96 3.86 -10.86 9.44
C ARG A 96 5.06 -10.46 8.59
N TYR A 97 4.89 -9.42 7.76
CA TYR A 97 5.91 -8.90 6.85
C TYR A 97 6.48 -9.93 5.86
N GLU A 98 5.71 -10.99 5.58
CA GLU A 98 5.99 -11.96 4.52
C GLU A 98 4.73 -12.20 3.69
N ASP A 99 3.60 -12.30 4.37
CA ASP A 99 2.28 -12.48 3.77
C ASP A 99 1.36 -11.30 3.99
N VAL A 100 1.55 -10.55 5.08
CA VAL A 100 0.71 -9.42 5.44
C VAL A 100 1.58 -8.30 5.99
N PHE A 101 1.36 -7.10 5.46
CA PHE A 101 2.17 -5.92 5.73
C PHE A 101 1.28 -4.79 6.24
N LEU A 102 1.87 -3.91 7.06
CA LEU A 102 1.29 -2.61 7.39
C LEU A 102 1.91 -1.56 6.47
N LEU A 103 1.10 -0.60 6.06
CA LEU A 103 1.54 0.55 5.30
C LEU A 103 2.32 1.50 6.21
N HIS A 104 3.45 2.01 5.76
CA HIS A 104 4.27 2.95 6.52
C HIS A 104 4.63 4.16 5.66
N PRO A 105 4.96 5.31 6.29
CA PRO A 105 5.54 6.45 5.58
C PRO A 105 6.78 6.06 4.75
N VAL A 106 7.58 5.13 5.26
CA VAL A 106 8.70 4.51 4.55
C VAL A 106 8.52 3.00 4.53
N MET A 107 8.10 2.46 3.40
CA MET A 107 7.99 1.01 3.23
C MET A 107 9.38 0.36 3.18
N PRO A 108 9.64 -0.70 3.97
CA PRO A 108 10.91 -1.41 3.88
C PRO A 108 11.01 -2.14 2.53
N ILE A 109 12.21 -2.23 1.96
CA ILE A 109 12.48 -3.23 0.93
C ILE A 109 12.75 -4.56 1.64
N ALA A 110 12.18 -5.67 1.18
CA ALA A 110 12.45 -7.00 1.72
C ALA A 110 13.78 -7.57 1.19
N GLY A 111 14.01 -7.47 -0.12
CA GLY A 111 15.23 -7.98 -0.77
C GLY A 111 15.44 -9.48 -0.51
N GLY A 112 14.36 -10.25 -0.48
CA GLY A 112 14.37 -11.69 -0.17
C GLY A 112 14.65 -12.05 1.30
N SER A 113 14.72 -11.06 2.20
CA SER A 113 14.92 -11.30 3.63
C SER A 113 13.69 -11.98 4.27
N PRO A 114 13.85 -12.77 5.34
CA PRO A 114 12.73 -13.31 6.12
C PRO A 114 11.84 -12.21 6.70
N GLY A 115 10.53 -12.47 6.86
CA GLY A 115 9.56 -11.47 7.32
C GLY A 115 9.93 -10.79 8.64
N SER A 116 10.51 -11.53 9.60
CA SER A 116 10.98 -10.96 10.88
C SER A 116 12.11 -9.94 10.75
N VAL A 117 12.93 -10.03 9.70
CA VAL A 117 13.97 -9.05 9.38
C VAL A 117 13.35 -7.83 8.73
N VAL A 118 12.37 -8.03 7.84
CA VAL A 118 11.63 -6.95 7.17
C VAL A 118 10.83 -6.14 8.19
N GLU A 119 10.19 -6.80 9.16
CA GLU A 119 9.46 -6.16 10.25
C GLU A 119 10.36 -5.25 11.10
N LYS A 120 11.50 -5.75 11.57
CA LYS A 120 12.48 -4.94 12.32
C LYS A 120 12.99 -3.75 11.51
N ARG A 121 13.17 -3.94 10.20
CA ARG A 121 13.57 -2.86 9.28
C ARG A 121 12.46 -1.80 9.18
N ALA A 122 11.19 -2.22 9.07
CA ALA A 122 10.05 -1.31 9.09
C ALA A 122 10.01 -0.48 10.38
N GLU A 123 10.17 -1.14 11.53
CA GLU A 123 10.20 -0.49 12.85
C GLU A 123 11.34 0.52 12.96
N THR A 124 12.52 0.19 12.44
CA THR A 124 13.70 1.06 12.46
C THR A 124 13.51 2.27 11.55
N LEU A 125 13.10 2.05 10.30
CA LEU A 125 12.89 3.12 9.30
C LEU A 125 11.79 4.09 9.71
N ASN A 126 10.79 3.62 10.46
CA ASN A 126 9.63 4.40 10.86
C ASN A 126 9.60 4.71 12.36
N TYR A 127 10.73 4.60 13.06
CA TYR A 127 10.80 4.81 14.50
C TYR A 127 10.26 6.19 14.90
N ASP A 128 10.61 7.22 14.14
CA ASP A 128 10.18 8.60 14.39
C ASP A 128 8.67 8.81 14.15
N PHE A 129 8.04 7.95 13.36
CA PHE A 129 6.62 8.01 12.98
C PHE A 129 5.77 6.96 13.71
N ARG A 130 6.31 6.22 14.69
CA ARG A 130 5.64 5.07 15.35
C ARG A 130 4.29 5.37 16.05
N ARG A 131 3.90 6.64 16.17
CA ARG A 131 2.63 7.11 16.75
C ARG A 131 1.73 7.80 15.72
N LEU A 132 2.14 7.82 14.47
CA LEU A 132 1.41 8.39 13.36
C LEU A 132 0.62 7.27 12.72
N ASP A 133 -0.70 7.45 12.62
CA ASP A 133 -1.50 6.61 11.74
C ASP A 133 -1.15 6.93 10.29
N TRP A 134 -1.27 5.95 9.40
CA TRP A 134 -0.84 6.13 8.02
C TRP A 134 -1.70 5.35 7.05
N GLU A 135 -2.31 6.06 6.11
CA GLU A 135 -3.21 5.53 5.08
C GLU A 135 -2.66 5.79 3.68
N VAL A 136 -3.26 5.15 2.66
CA VAL A 136 -2.81 5.31 1.26
C VAL A 136 -2.98 6.76 0.77
N GLU A 137 -3.98 7.47 1.28
CA GLU A 137 -4.23 8.88 1.01
C GLU A 137 -3.07 9.79 1.43
N ASP A 138 -2.30 9.40 2.45
CA ASP A 138 -1.15 10.16 2.95
C ASP A 138 0.10 10.05 2.03
N LEU A 139 0.04 9.18 1.00
CA LEU A 139 1.10 9.02 0.00
C LEU A 139 1.03 10.03 -1.15
N PHE A 140 0.00 10.88 -1.19
CA PHE A 140 0.01 12.02 -2.11
C PHE A 140 1.03 13.07 -1.65
N SER A 141 1.59 13.82 -2.61
CA SER A 141 2.54 14.88 -2.29
C SER A 141 1.93 15.88 -1.30
N PRO A 142 2.73 16.45 -0.37
CA PRO A 142 2.22 17.45 0.56
C PRO A 142 1.60 18.66 -0.13
N ASP A 143 2.09 19.03 -1.30
CA ASP A 143 1.64 20.20 -2.05
C ASP A 143 0.26 19.93 -2.67
N PHE A 144 0.08 18.74 -3.23
CA PHE A 144 -1.21 18.26 -3.73
C PHE A 144 -2.27 18.22 -2.63
N LEU A 145 -1.94 17.63 -1.46
CA LEU A 145 -2.87 17.56 -0.35
C LEU A 145 -3.21 18.94 0.22
N ARG A 146 -2.28 19.89 0.25
CA ARG A 146 -2.58 21.27 0.64
C ARG A 146 -3.54 21.95 -0.35
N ALA A 147 -3.35 21.74 -1.65
CA ALA A 147 -4.28 22.27 -2.65
C ALA A 147 -5.68 21.65 -2.51
N PHE A 148 -5.75 20.33 -2.29
CA PHE A 148 -7.02 19.64 -2.03
C PHE A 148 -7.73 20.21 -0.80
N VAL A 149 -7.03 20.38 0.32
CA VAL A 149 -7.64 20.90 1.56
C VAL A 149 -8.09 22.36 1.40
N ALA A 150 -7.41 23.16 0.56
CA ALA A 150 -7.85 24.51 0.26
C ALA A 150 -9.18 24.54 -0.49
N ASP A 151 -9.39 23.61 -1.44
CA ASP A 151 -10.62 23.51 -2.22
C ASP A 151 -11.75 22.80 -1.45
N TYR A 152 -11.40 21.93 -0.49
CA TYR A 152 -12.33 21.13 0.31
C TYR A 152 -12.02 21.26 1.82
N PRO A 153 -12.22 22.44 2.44
CA PRO A 153 -11.77 22.72 3.81
C PRO A 153 -12.42 21.84 4.89
N ASN A 154 -13.57 21.22 4.60
CA ASN A 154 -14.27 20.32 5.51
C ASN A 154 -13.98 18.83 5.25
N ALA A 155 -13.09 18.50 4.29
CA ALA A 155 -12.77 17.13 3.96
C ALA A 155 -11.96 16.43 5.07
N VAL A 156 -11.09 17.17 5.75
CA VAL A 156 -10.21 16.68 6.82
C VAL A 156 -10.88 16.93 8.18
N VAL A 157 -11.07 15.85 8.94
CA VAL A 157 -11.64 15.89 10.31
C VAL A 157 -10.55 16.17 11.33
N HIS A 158 -9.39 15.54 11.15
CA HIS A 158 -8.25 15.67 12.03
C HIS A 158 -6.94 15.60 11.25
N GLU A 159 -5.91 16.33 11.72
CA GLU A 159 -4.58 16.30 11.13
C GLU A 159 -3.54 16.09 12.25
N THR A 160 -2.63 15.15 12.04
CA THR A 160 -1.51 14.89 12.95
C THR A 160 -0.20 14.94 12.17
N THR A 161 0.77 15.72 12.66
CA THR A 161 2.11 15.80 12.06
C THR A 161 3.17 15.32 13.04
N ILE A 162 3.98 14.34 12.62
CA ILE A 162 5.10 13.80 13.39
C ILE A 162 6.29 13.62 12.46
N GLY A 163 7.47 14.11 12.85
CA GLY A 163 8.71 13.92 12.08
C GLY A 163 8.66 14.50 10.66
N GLY A 164 7.82 15.50 10.38
CA GLY A 164 7.66 16.09 9.05
C GLY A 164 6.75 15.28 8.10
N ARG A 165 6.11 14.21 8.58
CA ARG A 165 5.03 13.49 7.89
C ARG A 165 3.70 13.87 8.52
N THR A 166 2.67 13.99 7.69
CA THR A 166 1.34 14.45 8.12
C THR A 166 0.29 13.43 7.70
N HIS A 167 -0.42 12.90 8.69
CA HIS A 167 -1.62 12.09 8.50
C HIS A 167 -2.85 12.97 8.51
N ARG A 168 -3.77 12.74 7.57
CA ARG A 168 -5.06 13.43 7.46
C ARG A 168 -6.21 12.45 7.56
N ASP A 169 -6.92 12.49 8.67
CA ASP A 169 -8.16 11.74 8.83
C ASP A 169 -9.25 12.41 7.97
N LEU A 170 -9.58 11.75 6.85
CA LEU A 170 -10.58 12.24 5.90
C LEU A 170 -11.96 11.72 6.27
N SER A 171 -12.93 12.63 6.27
CA SER A 171 -14.34 12.23 6.28
C SER A 171 -14.67 11.35 5.07
N ARG A 172 -15.76 10.58 5.15
CA ARG A 172 -16.22 9.74 4.04
C ARG A 172 -16.42 10.52 2.73
N ASP A 173 -17.00 11.71 2.84
CA ASP A 173 -17.18 12.61 1.70
C ASP A 173 -15.84 13.17 1.23
N GLY A 174 -14.93 13.49 2.17
CA GLY A 174 -13.55 13.87 1.91
C GLY A 174 -12.77 12.83 1.10
N LYS A 175 -12.87 11.54 1.44
CA LYS A 175 -12.24 10.45 0.68
C LYS A 175 -12.77 10.36 -0.76
N THR A 176 -14.07 10.58 -0.93
CA THR A 176 -14.70 10.60 -2.26
C THR A 176 -14.24 11.81 -3.07
N ALA A 177 -14.21 12.99 -2.46
CA ALA A 177 -13.72 14.22 -3.07
C ALA A 177 -12.24 14.12 -3.44
N LEU A 178 -11.39 13.55 -2.59
CA LEU A 178 -9.97 13.36 -2.87
C LEU A 178 -9.76 12.49 -4.11
N ARG A 179 -10.56 11.43 -4.28
CA ARG A 179 -10.50 10.59 -5.50
C ARG A 179 -10.80 11.40 -6.75
N GLU A 180 -11.90 12.14 -6.75
CA GLU A 180 -12.30 12.97 -7.91
C GLU A 180 -11.28 14.08 -8.20
N PHE A 181 -10.72 14.66 -7.14
CA PHE A 181 -9.67 15.67 -7.24
C PHE A 181 -8.38 15.07 -7.84
N ALA A 182 -7.95 13.90 -7.37
CA ALA A 182 -6.78 13.18 -7.89
C ALA A 182 -6.95 12.78 -9.36
N GLU A 183 -8.09 12.22 -9.75
CA GLU A 183 -8.35 11.87 -11.14
C GLU A 183 -8.25 13.06 -12.11
N LYS A 184 -8.59 14.26 -11.62
CA LYS A 184 -8.62 15.47 -12.44
C LYS A 184 -7.30 16.23 -12.46
N TYR A 185 -6.57 16.27 -11.34
CA TYR A 185 -5.47 17.20 -11.15
C TYR A 185 -4.13 16.56 -10.79
N ALA A 186 -4.09 15.29 -10.39
CA ALA A 186 -2.83 14.66 -9.98
C ALA A 186 -1.87 14.53 -11.17
N THR A 187 -0.62 14.90 -10.92
CA THR A 187 0.52 14.66 -11.82
C THR A 187 1.33 13.47 -11.34
N LEU A 188 2.35 13.05 -12.10
CA LEU A 188 3.22 11.97 -11.66
C LEU A 188 3.97 12.33 -10.36
N ASP A 189 4.42 13.57 -10.21
CA ASP A 189 5.14 14.03 -9.02
C ASP A 189 4.26 13.92 -7.76
N ASP A 190 2.95 14.12 -7.90
CA ASP A 190 1.98 14.04 -6.80
C ASP A 190 1.77 12.62 -6.28
N VAL A 191 2.08 11.62 -7.09
CA VAL A 191 1.82 10.19 -6.80
C VAL A 191 3.12 9.37 -6.70
N ILE A 192 4.28 10.02 -6.61
CA ILE A 192 5.57 9.32 -6.63
C ILE A 192 5.73 8.35 -5.45
N ASP A 193 5.18 8.67 -4.27
CA ASP A 193 5.21 7.79 -3.10
C ASP A 193 4.25 6.59 -3.27
N LEU A 194 3.17 6.73 -4.07
CA LEU A 194 2.35 5.59 -4.51
C LEU A 194 3.13 4.66 -5.46
N ILE A 195 3.98 5.21 -6.34
CA ILE A 195 4.88 4.39 -7.18
C ILE A 195 5.93 3.67 -6.33
N ARG A 196 6.48 4.33 -5.31
CA ARG A 196 7.40 3.68 -4.36
C ARG A 196 6.72 2.55 -3.61
N LEU A 197 5.46 2.72 -3.20
CA LEU A 197 4.67 1.64 -2.62
C LEU A 197 4.53 0.47 -3.61
N ILE A 198 4.21 0.72 -4.88
CA ILE A 198 4.15 -0.34 -5.90
C ILE A 198 5.49 -1.09 -6.00
N CYS A 199 6.62 -0.39 -6.00
CA CYS A 199 7.94 -1.02 -6.00
C CYS A 199 8.15 -1.92 -4.77
N SER A 200 7.80 -1.47 -3.57
CA SER A 200 7.87 -2.30 -2.36
C SER A 200 6.98 -3.53 -2.45
N LEU A 201 5.74 -3.40 -2.95
CA LEU A 201 4.82 -4.53 -3.12
C LEU A 201 5.35 -5.55 -4.13
N ARG A 202 5.96 -5.08 -5.23
CA ARG A 202 6.65 -5.95 -6.20
C ARG A 202 7.79 -6.71 -5.55
N ASP A 203 8.62 -6.04 -4.74
CA ASP A 203 9.73 -6.68 -4.02
C ASP A 203 9.26 -7.76 -3.04
N TYR A 204 8.17 -7.52 -2.30
CA TYR A 204 7.55 -8.51 -1.41
C TYR A 204 7.05 -9.76 -2.16
N LEU A 205 6.68 -9.60 -3.43
CA LEU A 205 6.29 -10.68 -4.33
C LEU A 205 7.47 -11.27 -5.12
N HIS A 206 8.69 -10.79 -4.88
CA HIS A 206 9.91 -11.17 -5.60
C HIS A 206 9.89 -10.84 -7.10
N LEU A 207 9.19 -9.78 -7.47
CA LEU A 207 9.14 -9.25 -8.83
C LEU A 207 10.20 -8.16 -9.03
N GLN A 208 10.70 -8.06 -10.26
CA GLN A 208 11.69 -7.06 -10.64
C GLN A 208 11.09 -5.65 -10.60
N HIS A 209 11.80 -4.69 -10.01
CA HIS A 209 11.35 -3.30 -9.89
C HIS A 209 12.45 -2.25 -10.15
N ASN A 210 13.72 -2.66 -10.33
CA ASN A 210 14.86 -1.75 -10.53
C ASN A 210 14.73 -0.85 -11.77
N HIS A 211 13.90 -1.25 -12.74
CA HIS A 211 13.64 -0.48 -13.96
C HIS A 211 12.56 0.60 -13.77
N ILE A 212 11.87 0.64 -12.62
CA ILE A 212 10.76 1.56 -12.35
C ILE A 212 11.28 2.80 -11.61
N LEU A 213 11.93 2.64 -10.48
CA LEU A 213 12.61 3.74 -9.81
C LEU A 213 14.04 3.31 -9.53
N PRO A 214 15.06 4.07 -9.97
CA PRO A 214 16.42 3.82 -9.54
C PRO A 214 16.45 3.92 -8.01
N THR A 215 16.97 2.89 -7.35
CA THR A 215 17.23 2.95 -5.91
C THR A 215 18.09 4.18 -5.63
N GLN A 216 17.66 5.04 -4.69
CA GLN A 216 18.54 6.08 -4.17
C GLN A 216 19.75 5.38 -3.54
N GLY A 217 20.86 5.33 -4.27
CA GLY A 217 22.00 4.47 -3.97
C GLY A 217 23.04 4.39 -5.10
N ASP A 218 22.66 4.60 -6.36
CA ASP A 218 23.60 4.64 -7.49
C ASP A 218 24.08 6.06 -7.80
N SER A 219 24.56 6.77 -6.78
CA SER A 219 25.43 7.93 -6.95
C SER A 219 26.77 7.55 -6.32
N GLY A 220 27.67 7.04 -7.18
CA GLY A 220 29.06 6.74 -6.81
C GLY A 220 29.87 7.98 -6.46
#